data_AF-A0A849TWZ3-F1
#
_entry.id   AF-A0A849TWZ3-F1
#
_cell.length_a   1.000
_cell.length_b   1.000
_cell.length_c   1.000
_cell.angle_alpha   90.00
_cell.angle_beta   90.00
_cell.angle_gamma   90.00
#
_symmetry.space_group_name_H-M   'P 1'
#
loop_
_entity.id
_entity.type
_entity.pdbx_description
1 polymer ?
#
loop_
_entity_poly.entity_id
_entity_poly.type
_entity_poly.pdbx_seq_one_letter_code
_entity_poly.pdbx_strand_id
1 'polypeptide(L)'
;MISKVRGFVKVMRKQITLRTSNIPIMNLRKEFEEYLELLKSDDFRETLFDFSKYPVHVPSMAWDGMPHDLLTLMLQRSILGLEAYVSAAVSYELELKGDLSEQVLEGLDNPCTLHRKLVVAIYDKLPELVSVENKLSVYNQSLFQELQKFYKNLRNPIFHGNQVESSSETYEQVVLCFELLADIYGWIDTWYRAFPTGYKGTKPLSR
;
A
#
# COMPACT_ATOMS: atom_id res chain seq x y z
N MET A 1 36.87 -39.65 40.05
CA MET A 1 35.83 -40.08 39.09
C MET A 1 34.57 -39.31 39.47
N ILE A 2 33.90 -38.54 38.63
CA ILE A 2 33.44 -38.76 37.25
C ILE A 2 33.35 -37.38 36.55
N SER A 3 33.95 -37.23 35.37
CA SER A 3 33.68 -36.10 34.49
C SER A 3 32.37 -36.34 33.73
N LYS A 4 31.46 -35.37 33.72
CA LYS A 4 30.27 -35.38 32.86
C LYS A 4 30.45 -34.33 31.76
N VAL A 5 30.80 -34.80 30.57
CA VAL A 5 30.77 -33.99 29.34
C VAL A 5 29.31 -33.95 28.87
N ARG A 6 28.68 -32.78 28.96
CA ARG A 6 27.39 -32.52 28.31
C ARG A 6 27.66 -32.16 26.85
N GLY A 7 27.42 -33.10 25.94
CA GLY A 7 27.39 -32.84 24.50
C GLY A 7 26.17 -32.00 24.15
N PHE A 8 26.39 -30.77 23.66
CA PHE A 8 25.34 -29.98 23.03
C PHE A 8 25.10 -30.52 21.62
N VAL A 9 23.92 -31.09 21.38
CA VAL A 9 23.47 -31.47 20.05
C VAL A 9 23.11 -30.19 19.30
N LYS A 10 23.94 -29.83 18.31
CA LYS A 10 23.68 -28.71 17.39
C LYS A 10 22.54 -29.09 16.44
N VAL A 11 21.33 -28.65 16.74
CA VAL A 11 20.18 -28.79 15.83
C VAL A 11 20.40 -27.86 14.64
N MET A 12 20.80 -28.41 13.48
CA MET A 12 20.83 -27.65 12.24
C MET A 12 19.40 -27.43 11.74
N ARG A 13 18.90 -26.21 11.86
CA ARG A 13 17.64 -25.81 11.22
C ARG A 13 17.86 -25.77 9.70
N LYS A 14 16.98 -26.42 8.96
CA LYS A 14 16.96 -26.33 7.49
C LYS A 14 16.69 -24.87 7.09
N GLN A 15 17.37 -24.40 6.06
CA GLN A 15 17.16 -23.08 5.49
C GLN A 15 15.85 -23.07 4.68
N ILE A 16 15.01 -22.05 4.86
CA ILE A 16 13.81 -21.82 4.05
C ILE A 16 14.25 -21.13 2.76
N THR A 17 13.88 -21.71 1.60
CA THR A 17 14.21 -21.19 0.27
C THR A 17 12.93 -20.85 -0.50
N LEU A 18 12.24 -19.79 -0.09
CA LEU A 18 11.10 -19.24 -0.82
C LEU A 18 11.57 -18.09 -1.73
N ARG A 19 11.00 -18.01 -2.93
CA ARG A 19 11.19 -16.90 -3.86
C ARG A 19 9.89 -16.12 -3.96
N THR A 20 9.99 -14.81 -4.08
CA THR A 20 8.87 -13.91 -4.29
C THR A 20 8.83 -13.46 -5.75
N SER A 21 7.65 -13.10 -6.23
CA SER A 21 7.42 -12.43 -7.50
C SER A 21 6.46 -11.26 -7.29
N ASN A 22 6.52 -10.26 -8.16
CA ASN A 22 5.65 -9.09 -8.05
C ASN A 22 4.18 -9.46 -8.29
N ILE A 23 3.29 -8.88 -7.50
CA ILE A 23 1.84 -8.93 -7.75
C ILE A 23 1.57 -8.03 -8.97
N PRO A 24 0.74 -8.44 -9.95
CA PRO A 24 0.33 -7.57 -11.04
C PRO A 24 -0.27 -6.27 -10.50
N ILE A 25 0.31 -5.13 -10.84
CA ILE A 25 -0.05 -3.83 -10.25
C ILE A 25 -1.49 -3.42 -10.53
N MET A 26 -2.04 -3.83 -11.68
CA MET A 26 -3.45 -3.63 -12.02
C MET A 26 -4.38 -4.35 -11.05
N ASN A 27 -3.95 -5.49 -10.49
CA ASN A 27 -4.74 -6.19 -9.49
C ASN A 27 -4.72 -5.45 -8.15
N LEU A 28 -3.60 -4.83 -7.77
CA LEU A 28 -3.51 -3.99 -6.56
C LEU A 28 -4.43 -2.78 -6.65
N ARG A 29 -4.44 -2.13 -7.83
CA ARG A 29 -5.34 -1.01 -8.13
C ARG A 29 -6.81 -1.42 -8.06
N LYS A 30 -7.18 -2.51 -8.75
CA LYS A 30 -8.55 -3.03 -8.76
C LYS A 30 -9.04 -3.41 -7.37
N GLU A 31 -8.21 -4.09 -6.57
CA GLU A 31 -8.57 -4.45 -5.19
C GLU A 31 -8.84 -3.20 -4.34
N PHE A 32 -8.03 -2.14 -4.48
CA PHE A 32 -8.28 -0.87 -3.80
C PHE A 32 -9.61 -0.24 -4.23
N GLU A 33 -9.91 -0.22 -5.52
CA GLU A 33 -11.14 0.35 -6.07
C GLU A 33 -12.38 -0.41 -5.54
N GLU A 34 -12.33 -1.74 -5.55
CA GLU A 34 -13.39 -2.59 -5.01
C GLU A 34 -13.58 -2.37 -3.50
N TYR A 35 -12.49 -2.21 -2.73
CA TYR A 35 -12.61 -1.87 -1.31
C TYR A 35 -13.22 -0.49 -1.07
N LEU A 36 -12.85 0.52 -1.86
CA LEU A 36 -13.45 1.85 -1.72
C LEU A 36 -14.93 1.83 -2.07
N GLU A 37 -15.32 1.14 -3.14
CA GLU A 37 -16.73 0.98 -3.52
C GLU A 37 -17.53 0.27 -2.42
N LEU A 38 -16.98 -0.80 -1.84
CA LEU A 38 -17.58 -1.48 -0.70
C LEU A 38 -17.71 -0.56 0.51
N LEU A 39 -16.66 0.18 0.87
CA LEU A 39 -16.69 1.11 2.01
C LEU A 39 -17.70 2.26 1.83
N LYS A 40 -18.05 2.61 0.59
CA LYS A 40 -19.09 3.59 0.26
C LYS A 40 -20.50 3.01 0.23
N SER A 41 -20.64 1.69 0.35
CA SER A 41 -21.94 1.01 0.36
C SER A 41 -22.53 1.00 1.77
N ASP A 42 -23.78 1.47 1.89
CA ASP A 42 -24.57 1.36 3.12
C ASP A 42 -24.79 -0.11 3.51
N ASP A 43 -24.99 -1.01 2.52
CA ASP A 43 -25.18 -2.44 2.76
C ASP A 43 -23.94 -3.10 3.37
N PHE A 44 -22.74 -2.72 2.90
CA PHE A 44 -21.50 -3.21 3.47
C PHE A 44 -21.33 -2.70 4.90
N ARG A 45 -21.61 -1.41 5.15
CA ARG A 45 -21.58 -0.83 6.49
C ARG A 45 -22.50 -1.57 7.44
N GLU A 46 -23.75 -1.82 7.04
CA GLU A 46 -24.71 -2.57 7.87
C GLU A 46 -24.23 -4.00 8.14
N THR A 47 -23.77 -4.70 7.10
CA THR A 47 -23.29 -6.08 7.19
C THR A 47 -22.08 -6.21 8.09
N LEU A 48 -21.14 -5.25 8.01
CA LEU A 48 -19.92 -5.25 8.80
C LEU A 48 -20.21 -5.26 10.31
N PHE A 49 -21.22 -4.51 10.76
CA PHE A 49 -21.56 -4.37 12.17
C PHE A 49 -22.71 -5.28 12.65
N ASP A 50 -23.29 -6.08 11.77
CA ASP A 50 -24.32 -7.07 12.09
C ASP A 50 -23.75 -8.49 12.11
N PHE A 51 -23.43 -8.98 13.31
CA PHE A 51 -22.89 -10.33 13.52
C PHE A 51 -23.78 -11.47 13.01
N SER A 52 -25.08 -11.22 12.78
CA SER A 52 -25.97 -12.24 12.20
C SER A 52 -25.76 -12.44 10.69
N LYS A 53 -25.08 -11.51 10.03
CA LYS A 53 -24.78 -11.53 8.59
C LYS A 53 -23.38 -12.08 8.27
N TYR A 54 -22.68 -12.65 9.24
CA TYR A 54 -21.33 -13.16 9.05
C TYR A 54 -21.34 -14.52 8.32
N PRO A 55 -20.32 -14.83 7.50
CA PRO A 55 -19.10 -14.05 7.28
C PRO A 55 -19.29 -12.79 6.42
N VAL A 56 -18.51 -11.74 6.72
CA VAL A 56 -18.43 -10.57 5.84
C VAL A 56 -17.60 -10.93 4.62
N HIS A 57 -18.16 -10.74 3.43
CA HIS A 57 -17.46 -11.01 2.17
C HIS A 57 -16.80 -9.74 1.62
N VAL A 58 -15.51 -9.84 1.29
CA VAL A 58 -14.76 -8.83 0.52
C VAL A 58 -14.12 -9.53 -0.70
N PRO A 59 -13.59 -8.82 -1.71
CA PRO A 59 -13.34 -9.40 -3.03
C PRO A 59 -12.47 -10.66 -3.05
N SER A 60 -11.51 -10.79 -2.13
CA SER A 60 -10.55 -11.88 -2.08
C SER A 60 -10.66 -12.78 -0.84
N MET A 61 -11.60 -12.53 0.08
CA MET A 61 -11.74 -13.31 1.31
C MET A 61 -13.14 -13.22 1.94
N ALA A 62 -13.47 -14.24 2.74
CA ALA A 62 -14.55 -14.19 3.71
C ALA A 62 -13.95 -13.91 5.10
N TRP A 63 -14.61 -13.09 5.90
CA TRP A 63 -14.13 -12.65 7.20
C TRP A 63 -15.11 -12.96 8.32
N ASP A 64 -14.67 -13.75 9.30
CA ASP A 64 -15.44 -14.15 10.48
C ASP A 64 -15.01 -13.41 11.77
N GLY A 65 -14.04 -12.48 11.69
CA GLY A 65 -13.46 -11.77 12.83
C GLY A 65 -14.10 -10.41 13.10
N MET A 66 -13.52 -9.62 14.00
CA MET A 66 -14.13 -8.33 14.39
C MET A 66 -14.07 -7.30 13.25
N PRO A 67 -15.01 -6.33 13.20
CA PRO A 67 -15.03 -5.26 12.20
C PRO A 67 -13.73 -4.46 12.10
N HIS A 68 -13.16 -4.06 13.24
CA HIS A 68 -11.95 -3.24 13.28
C HIS A 68 -10.72 -4.01 12.79
N ASP A 69 -10.69 -5.33 12.95
CA ASP A 69 -9.62 -6.17 12.41
C ASP A 69 -9.72 -6.23 10.87
N LEU A 70 -10.92 -6.39 10.33
CA LEU A 70 -11.16 -6.34 8.88
C LEU A 70 -10.77 -4.99 8.30
N LEU A 71 -11.21 -3.89 8.93
CA LEU A 71 -10.86 -2.53 8.49
C LEU A 71 -9.35 -2.28 8.56
N THR A 72 -8.67 -2.76 9.61
CA THR A 72 -7.20 -2.71 9.72
C THR A 72 -6.55 -3.47 8.57
N LEU A 73 -7.03 -4.67 8.27
CA LEU A 73 -6.50 -5.51 7.20
C LEU A 73 -6.70 -4.85 5.83
N MET A 74 -7.88 -4.32 5.55
CA MET A 74 -8.19 -3.59 4.32
C MET A 74 -7.27 -2.37 4.15
N LEU A 75 -7.04 -1.60 5.22
CA LEU A 75 -6.10 -0.47 5.22
C LEU A 75 -4.66 -0.92 4.94
N GLN A 76 -4.16 -1.93 5.67
CA GLN A 76 -2.80 -2.44 5.49
C GLN A 76 -2.58 -2.91 4.05
N ARG A 77 -3.52 -3.69 3.50
CA ARG A 77 -3.45 -4.18 2.11
C ARG A 77 -3.44 -3.03 1.11
N SER A 78 -4.32 -2.04 1.30
CA SER A 78 -4.43 -0.90 0.38
C SER A 78 -3.20 0.00 0.42
N ILE A 79 -2.60 0.20 1.61
CA ILE A 79 -1.36 0.96 1.76
C ILE A 79 -0.19 0.23 1.09
N LEU A 80 0.01 -1.06 1.38
CA LEU A 80 1.05 -1.85 0.72
C LEU A 80 0.86 -1.88 -0.80
N GLY A 81 -0.40 -2.04 -1.24
CA GLY A 81 -0.77 -2.00 -2.64
C GLY A 81 -0.38 -0.69 -3.31
N LEU A 82 -0.68 0.44 -2.68
CA LEU A 82 -0.32 1.77 -3.19
C LEU A 82 1.21 1.99 -3.20
N GLU A 83 1.92 1.61 -2.13
CA GLU A 83 3.39 1.72 -2.04
C GLU A 83 4.08 0.91 -3.16
N ALA A 84 3.60 -0.31 -3.41
CA ALA A 84 4.07 -1.14 -4.51
C ALA A 84 3.69 -0.57 -5.89
N TYR A 85 2.47 -0.01 -6.01
CA TYR A 85 1.98 0.58 -7.26
C TYR A 85 2.84 1.77 -7.70
N VAL A 86 3.21 2.68 -6.79
CA VAL A 86 4.09 3.83 -7.11
C VAL A 86 5.45 3.34 -7.64
N SER A 87 6.04 2.35 -6.96
CA SER A 87 7.33 1.80 -7.36
C SER A 87 7.27 1.17 -8.75
N ALA A 88 6.23 0.38 -9.02
CA ALA A 88 6.04 -0.20 -10.34
C ALA A 88 5.76 0.86 -11.42
N ALA A 89 4.94 1.87 -11.13
CA ALA A 89 4.65 2.96 -12.07
C ALA A 89 5.94 3.68 -12.48
N VAL A 90 6.82 3.99 -11.52
CA VAL A 90 8.16 4.56 -11.79
C VAL A 90 9.00 3.61 -12.64
N SER A 91 9.05 2.32 -12.29
CA SER A 91 9.80 1.33 -13.06
C SER A 91 9.36 1.29 -14.52
N TYR A 92 8.05 1.26 -14.79
CA TYR A 92 7.52 1.23 -16.15
C TYR A 92 7.81 2.53 -16.92
N GLU A 93 7.69 3.70 -16.30
CA GLU A 93 8.01 4.96 -16.96
C GLU A 93 9.50 5.07 -17.31
N LEU A 94 10.39 4.58 -16.43
CA LEU A 94 11.84 4.55 -16.71
C LEU A 94 12.19 3.52 -17.78
N GLU A 95 11.52 2.37 -17.80
CA GLU A 95 11.68 1.36 -18.85
C GLU A 95 11.31 1.94 -20.22
N LEU A 96 10.18 2.65 -20.31
CA LEU A 96 9.72 3.30 -21.54
C LEU A 96 10.69 4.39 -22.03
N LYS A 97 11.42 5.04 -21.12
CA LYS A 97 12.46 6.04 -21.46
C LYS A 97 13.82 5.42 -21.78
N GLY A 98 14.04 4.16 -21.43
CA GLY A 98 15.35 3.51 -21.54
C GLY A 98 16.34 3.90 -20.43
N ASP A 99 15.85 4.41 -19.29
CA ASP A 99 16.64 5.01 -18.21
C ASP A 99 16.78 4.09 -16.97
N LEU A 100 16.54 2.79 -17.11
CA LEU A 100 16.74 1.82 -16.03
C LEU A 100 18.24 1.53 -15.82
N SER A 101 18.80 2.03 -14.72
CA SER A 101 20.16 1.72 -14.26
C SER A 101 20.14 0.90 -12.97
N GLU A 102 21.26 0.26 -12.61
CA GLU A 102 21.37 -0.51 -11.36
C GLU A 102 21.05 0.33 -10.12
N GLN A 103 21.47 1.60 -10.09
CA GLN A 103 21.18 2.52 -8.99
C GLN A 103 19.68 2.82 -8.86
N VAL A 104 18.98 2.93 -9.99
CA VAL A 104 17.52 3.09 -10.02
C VAL A 104 16.84 1.84 -9.48
N LEU A 105 17.31 0.65 -9.89
CA LEU A 105 16.78 -0.63 -9.41
C LEU A 105 16.94 -0.77 -7.89
N GLU A 106 18.09 -0.38 -7.33
CA GLU A 106 18.30 -0.38 -5.87
C GLU A 106 17.32 0.57 -5.15
N GLY A 107 17.04 1.74 -5.73
CA GLY A 107 16.06 2.68 -5.20
C GLY A 107 14.62 2.15 -5.26
N LEU A 108 14.27 1.43 -6.33
CA LEU A 108 12.97 0.78 -6.51
C LEU A 108 12.77 -0.37 -5.50
N ASP A 109 13.79 -1.20 -5.31
CA ASP A 109 13.76 -2.34 -4.39
C ASP A 109 13.78 -1.90 -2.92
N ASN A 110 14.52 -0.84 -2.61
CA ASN A 110 14.63 -0.29 -1.26
C ASN A 110 14.55 1.24 -1.28
N PRO A 111 13.34 1.83 -1.24
CA PRO A 111 13.17 3.28 -1.30
C PRO A 111 13.89 4.05 -0.19
N CYS A 112 14.18 3.39 0.95
CA CYS A 112 14.91 4.02 2.04
C CYS A 112 16.36 4.41 1.68
N THR A 113 16.94 3.85 0.61
CA THR A 113 18.25 4.28 0.08
C THR A 113 18.19 5.68 -0.52
N LEU A 114 17.03 6.09 -1.04
CA LEU A 114 16.80 7.42 -1.61
C LEU A 114 16.51 8.46 -0.52
N HIS A 115 15.82 8.07 0.54
CA HIS A 115 15.54 8.93 1.69
C HIS A 115 15.12 8.16 2.94
N ARG A 116 15.58 8.57 4.13
CA ARG A 116 15.28 7.89 5.41
C ARG A 116 13.79 7.81 5.75
N LYS A 117 13.02 8.86 5.46
CA LYS A 117 11.56 8.87 5.69
C LYS A 117 10.86 8.22 4.50
N LEU A 118 10.18 7.10 4.75
CA LEU A 118 9.54 6.30 3.71
C LEU A 118 8.53 7.09 2.86
N VAL A 119 7.68 7.91 3.46
CA VAL A 119 6.72 8.76 2.71
C VAL A 119 7.42 9.71 1.72
N VAL A 120 8.59 10.23 2.08
CA VAL A 120 9.38 11.10 1.16
C VAL A 120 10.06 10.25 0.10
N ALA A 121 10.60 9.09 0.48
CA ALA A 121 11.21 8.17 -0.46
C ALA A 121 10.23 7.73 -1.56
N ILE A 122 9.02 7.33 -1.17
CA ILE A 122 8.02 6.78 -2.09
C ILE A 122 7.36 7.88 -2.93
N TYR A 123 6.86 8.96 -2.33
CA TYR A 123 5.99 9.90 -3.07
C TYR A 123 6.70 11.12 -3.64
N ASP A 124 7.96 11.34 -3.27
CA ASP A 124 8.81 12.38 -3.86
C ASP A 124 9.99 11.76 -4.59
N LYS A 125 10.84 10.98 -3.90
CA LYS A 125 12.13 10.57 -4.47
C LYS A 125 12.02 9.54 -5.58
N LEU A 126 11.11 8.57 -5.48
CA LEU A 126 10.88 7.63 -6.58
C LEU A 126 10.33 8.34 -7.83
N PRO A 127 9.23 9.13 -7.77
CA PRO A 127 8.75 9.89 -8.92
C PRO A 127 9.77 10.86 -9.50
N GLU A 128 10.62 11.47 -8.65
CA GLU A 128 11.70 12.38 -9.06
C GLU A 128 12.71 11.71 -10.02
N LEU A 129 12.88 10.38 -9.94
CA LEU A 129 13.70 9.62 -10.90
C LEU A 129 13.14 9.71 -12.32
N VAL A 130 11.81 9.79 -12.47
CA VAL A 130 11.15 9.96 -13.77
C VAL A 130 11.18 11.43 -14.21
N SER A 131 10.78 12.33 -13.31
CA SER A 131 10.73 13.79 -13.52
C SER A 131 10.56 14.51 -12.19
N VAL A 132 11.19 15.67 -12.02
CA VAL A 132 11.05 16.49 -10.79
C VAL A 132 9.60 16.95 -10.57
N GLU A 133 8.87 17.17 -11.65
CA GLU A 133 7.47 17.58 -11.68
C GLU A 133 6.53 16.49 -11.16
N ASN A 134 6.97 15.22 -11.20
CA ASN A 134 6.15 14.10 -10.75
C ASN A 134 6.10 13.99 -9.23
N LYS A 135 6.94 14.72 -8.48
CA LYS A 135 6.92 14.70 -7.00
C LYS A 135 5.56 15.10 -6.45
N LEU A 136 5.03 14.36 -5.49
CA LEU A 136 3.75 14.68 -4.87
C LEU A 136 3.77 16.04 -4.18
N SER A 137 4.89 16.41 -3.54
CA SER A 137 5.04 17.73 -2.90
C SER A 137 4.99 18.89 -3.89
N VAL A 138 5.46 18.68 -5.13
CA VAL A 138 5.42 19.68 -6.21
C VAL A 138 4.01 19.75 -6.81
N TYR A 139 3.38 18.59 -7.04
CA TYR A 139 2.03 18.50 -7.59
C TYR A 139 0.97 19.09 -6.65
N ASN A 140 0.98 18.69 -5.38
CA ASN A 140 0.03 19.14 -4.38
C ASN A 140 0.64 19.07 -2.97
N GLN A 141 1.18 20.21 -2.53
CA GLN A 141 1.83 20.34 -1.22
C GLN A 141 0.89 20.03 -0.04
N SER A 142 -0.40 20.33 -0.15
CA SER A 142 -1.39 20.05 0.91
C SER A 142 -1.61 18.55 1.07
N LEU A 143 -1.84 17.86 -0.05
CA LEU A 143 -2.00 16.41 -0.10
C LEU A 143 -0.77 15.70 0.46
N PHE A 144 0.44 16.18 0.14
CA PHE A 144 1.67 15.64 0.69
C PHE A 144 1.79 15.84 2.22
N GLN A 145 1.36 16.98 2.75
CA GLN A 145 1.36 17.21 4.20
C GLN A 145 0.37 16.31 4.94
N GLU A 146 -0.80 16.10 4.34
CA GLU A 146 -1.80 15.17 4.86
C GLU A 146 -1.29 13.73 4.85
N LEU A 147 -0.69 13.29 3.75
CA LEU A 147 -0.08 11.97 3.65
C LEU A 147 1.05 11.75 4.67
N GLN A 148 1.86 12.78 4.97
CA GLN A 148 2.86 12.68 6.04
C GLN A 148 2.23 12.45 7.43
N LYS A 149 1.10 13.12 7.72
CA LYS A 149 0.35 12.91 8.97
C LYS A 149 -0.25 11.51 9.00
N PHE A 150 -0.87 11.07 7.90
CA PHE A 150 -1.38 9.71 7.73
C PHE A 150 -0.29 8.66 8.00
N TYR A 151 0.91 8.86 7.44
CA TYR A 151 2.03 7.94 7.65
C TYR A 151 2.44 7.85 9.11
N LYS A 152 2.55 9.01 9.77
CA LYS A 152 2.95 9.10 11.17
C LYS A 152 1.91 8.50 12.12
N ASN A 153 0.63 8.82 11.90
CA ASN A 153 -0.43 8.60 12.88
C ASN A 153 -1.21 7.30 12.64
N LEU A 154 -1.20 6.74 11.43
CA LEU A 154 -1.95 5.53 11.10
C LEU A 154 -1.05 4.44 10.50
N ARG A 155 -0.43 4.70 9.34
CA ARG A 155 0.39 3.70 8.62
C ARG A 155 1.46 3.10 9.53
N ASN A 156 2.34 3.91 10.12
CA ASN A 156 3.42 3.37 10.94
C ASN A 156 2.87 2.56 12.13
N PRO A 157 1.91 3.06 12.94
CA PRO A 157 1.28 2.26 13.99
C PRO A 157 0.76 0.90 13.50
N ILE A 158 -0.02 0.84 12.43
CA ILE A 158 -0.62 -0.44 11.98
C ILE A 158 0.42 -1.43 11.43
N PHE A 159 1.53 -0.93 10.85
CA PHE A 159 2.67 -1.78 10.45
C PHE A 159 3.62 -2.12 11.62
N HIS A 160 3.35 -1.61 12.82
CA HIS A 160 4.07 -1.92 14.06
C HIS A 160 3.19 -2.65 15.08
N GLY A 161 2.14 -3.34 14.62
CA GLY A 161 1.32 -4.23 15.44
C GLY A 161 0.16 -3.55 16.16
N ASN A 162 -0.20 -2.32 15.79
CA ASN A 162 -1.45 -1.71 16.24
C ASN A 162 -2.59 -2.03 15.25
N GLN A 163 -3.82 -1.84 15.71
CA GLN A 163 -5.04 -1.95 14.92
C GLN A 163 -5.88 -0.69 15.09
N VAL A 164 -6.82 -0.43 14.17
CA VAL A 164 -7.77 0.66 14.36
C VAL A 164 -8.65 0.37 15.58
N GLU A 165 -8.97 1.40 16.35
CA GLU A 165 -9.81 1.25 17.54
C GLU A 165 -11.26 0.93 17.15
N SER A 166 -11.97 0.20 18.02
CA SER A 166 -13.39 -0.07 17.84
C SER A 166 -14.20 1.11 18.40
N SER A 167 -14.56 2.07 17.55
CA SER A 167 -15.40 3.22 17.91
C SER A 167 -16.51 3.42 16.88
N SER A 168 -17.54 4.21 17.24
CA SER A 168 -18.63 4.55 16.34
C SER A 168 -18.19 5.40 15.14
N GLU A 169 -17.05 6.06 15.22
CA GLU A 169 -16.51 6.94 14.16
C GLU A 169 -15.45 6.25 13.30
N THR A 170 -15.00 5.05 13.70
CA THR A 170 -13.87 4.36 13.05
C THR A 170 -14.16 4.09 11.58
N TYR A 171 -15.40 3.73 11.24
CA TYR A 171 -15.78 3.43 9.87
C TYR A 171 -15.59 4.66 8.96
N GLU A 172 -16.13 5.80 9.37
CA GLU A 172 -16.03 7.07 8.64
C GLU A 172 -14.57 7.51 8.49
N GLN A 173 -13.75 7.36 9.53
CA GLN A 173 -12.33 7.68 9.45
C GLN A 173 -11.58 6.75 8.47
N VAL A 174 -11.96 5.47 8.41
CA VAL A 174 -11.40 4.53 7.42
C VAL A 174 -11.82 4.93 6.00
N VAL A 175 -13.09 5.32 5.78
CA VAL A 175 -13.54 5.86 4.49
C VAL A 175 -12.69 7.05 4.06
N LEU A 176 -12.48 8.04 4.95
CA LEU A 176 -11.63 9.20 4.67
C LEU A 176 -10.17 8.81 4.35
N CYS A 177 -9.64 7.79 5.01
CA CYS A 177 -8.32 7.26 4.68
C CYS A 177 -8.28 6.70 3.25
N PHE A 178 -9.29 5.95 2.83
CA PHE A 178 -9.38 5.44 1.47
C PHE A 178 -9.56 6.56 0.43
N GLU A 179 -10.26 7.64 0.77
CA GLU A 179 -10.36 8.83 -0.09
C GLU A 179 -9.02 9.57 -0.23
N LEU A 180 -8.22 9.64 0.85
CA LEU A 180 -6.85 10.14 0.76
C LEU A 180 -6.01 9.28 -0.21
N LEU A 181 -6.08 7.94 -0.09
CA LEU A 181 -5.37 7.03 -1.01
C LEU A 181 -5.87 7.19 -2.45
N ALA A 182 -7.17 7.41 -2.65
CA ALA A 182 -7.78 7.70 -3.94
C ALA A 182 -7.18 8.95 -4.61
N ASP A 183 -6.94 10.01 -3.82
CA ASP A 183 -6.31 11.22 -4.32
C ASP A 183 -4.84 11.01 -4.68
N ILE A 184 -4.12 10.15 -3.95
CA ILE A 184 -2.76 9.74 -4.35
C ILE A 184 -2.78 9.02 -5.69
N TYR A 185 -3.69 8.05 -5.87
CA TYR A 185 -3.83 7.40 -7.17
C TYR A 185 -4.19 8.39 -8.29
N GLY A 186 -5.05 9.36 -8.01
CA GLY A 186 -5.36 10.44 -8.95
C GLY A 186 -4.13 11.26 -9.35
N TRP A 187 -3.19 11.50 -8.42
CA TRP A 187 -1.89 12.08 -8.74
C TRP A 187 -1.03 11.15 -9.62
N ILE A 188 -0.97 9.84 -9.34
CA ILE A 188 -0.22 8.88 -10.16
C ILE A 188 -0.74 8.89 -11.61
N ASP A 189 -2.06 8.92 -11.78
CA ASP A 189 -2.71 8.96 -13.10
C ASP A 189 -2.37 10.22 -13.93
N THR A 190 -1.81 11.27 -13.32
CA THR A 190 -1.40 12.48 -14.06
C THR A 190 -0.12 12.31 -14.86
N TRP A 191 0.74 11.35 -14.48
CA TRP A 191 2.04 11.14 -15.11
C TRP A 191 2.28 9.70 -15.55
N TYR A 192 1.56 8.72 -15.01
CA TYR A 192 1.69 7.32 -15.39
C TYR A 192 0.96 7.01 -16.71
N ARG A 193 1.72 6.57 -17.72
CA ARG A 193 1.25 6.38 -19.10
C ARG A 193 1.23 4.93 -19.54
N ALA A 194 2.01 4.06 -18.91
CA ALA A 194 2.13 2.66 -19.33
C ALA A 194 0.77 1.93 -19.30
N PHE A 195 -0.04 2.17 -18.27
CA PHE A 195 -1.38 1.58 -18.11
C PHE A 195 -2.37 2.62 -17.56
N PRO A 196 -3.10 3.35 -18.43
CA PRO A 196 -4.06 4.36 -17.98
C PRO A 196 -5.24 3.70 -17.26
N THR A 197 -5.51 4.12 -16.01
CA THR A 197 -6.53 3.48 -15.15
C THR A 197 -7.86 4.24 -15.05
N GLY A 198 -7.91 5.52 -15.45
CA GLY A 198 -9.16 6.26 -15.70
C GLY A 198 -10.03 6.59 -14.47
N TYR A 199 -9.50 6.41 -13.26
CA TYR A 199 -10.21 6.47 -11.99
C TYR A 199 -10.91 7.81 -11.66
N LYS A 200 -10.60 8.90 -12.37
CA LYS A 200 -11.35 10.17 -12.30
C LYS A 200 -11.63 10.79 -13.66
N GLY A 201 -12.21 10.05 -14.61
CA GLY A 201 -12.71 10.66 -15.86
C GLY A 201 -11.67 11.49 -16.64
N THR A 202 -10.39 11.33 -16.33
CA THR A 202 -9.28 11.90 -17.05
C THR A 202 -9.24 11.12 -18.35
N LYS A 203 -9.62 11.80 -19.44
CA LYS A 203 -9.44 11.24 -20.78
C LYS A 203 -8.01 10.72 -20.87
N PRO A 204 -7.78 9.48 -21.35
CA PRO A 204 -6.45 9.00 -21.61
C PRO A 204 -5.69 10.07 -22.40
N LEU A 205 -4.49 10.44 -21.95
CA LEU A 205 -3.62 11.30 -22.75
C LEU A 205 -3.50 10.63 -24.12
N SER A 206 -4.00 11.32 -25.15
CA SER A 206 -3.89 10.84 -26.52
C SER A 206 -2.41 10.61 -26.82
N ARG A 207 -2.07 9.36 -27.17
CA ARG A 207 -0.74 8.98 -27.65
C ARG A 207 -0.38 9.77 -28.90
#